data_AF-A0A9Q4CTG6-F1
#
_entry.id   AF-A0A9Q4CTG6-F1
#
_cell.length_a   1.000
_cell.length_b   1.000
_cell.length_c   1.000
_cell.angle_alpha   90.00
_cell.angle_beta   90.00
_cell.angle_gamma   90.00
#
_symmetry.space_group_name_H-M   'P 1'
#
loop_
_entity.id
_entity.type
_entity.pdbx_description
1 polymer ?
#
loop_
_entity_poly.entity_id
_entity_poly.type
_entity_poly.pdbx_seq_one_letter_code
_entity_poly.pdbx_strand_id
1 'polypeptide(L)'
;MRVKVRKSLTIKQMSVVAAVTLVTIALFMTLLLSHLIQQRKADYISQLYNSSVQVRKPLADALLGSDLNAVKSTLITLRASGILGRAIVMTPENVQVISLDFATHRPIPGAARMIFGIPVEIQVPLYAYGVAHTGKPPQGYLILQVDDNRIYHFAMNIVALMVTSYLLLALVLVIAISWCINRLIVRPLRNMACELNSDEPAEQLSCSAYHEDDELGLLAKGYRNQVNKHKSGSS
;
A
#
# COMPACT_ATOMS: atom_id res chain seq x y z
N MET A 1 49.19 22.17 -11.37
CA MET A 1 48.51 21.06 -12.08
C MET A 1 47.01 21.35 -12.10
N ARG A 2 46.41 21.69 -13.25
CA ARG A 2 44.99 22.09 -13.34
C ARG A 2 44.10 20.86 -13.26
N VAL A 3 43.38 20.68 -12.15
CA VAL A 3 42.35 19.65 -12.01
C VAL A 3 41.14 20.06 -12.84
N LYS A 4 40.99 19.44 -14.02
CA LYS A 4 39.86 19.67 -14.93
C LYS A 4 38.75 18.68 -14.58
N VAL A 5 37.77 19.13 -13.80
CA VAL A 5 36.59 18.32 -13.45
C VAL A 5 35.80 18.04 -14.72
N ARG A 6 35.83 16.78 -15.19
CA ARG A 6 35.45 16.42 -16.56
C ARG A 6 34.02 15.94 -16.75
N LYS A 7 33.28 15.63 -15.68
CA LYS A 7 31.84 15.33 -15.74
C LYS A 7 31.17 15.74 -14.42
N SER A 8 30.19 16.63 -14.48
CA SER A 8 29.26 16.86 -13.39
C SER A 8 28.49 15.56 -13.15
N LEU A 9 28.82 14.85 -12.05
CA LEU A 9 28.16 13.61 -11.67
C LEU A 9 26.80 13.88 -10.99
N THR A 10 26.61 15.04 -10.36
CA THR A 10 25.51 15.23 -9.42
C THR A 10 24.14 15.24 -10.09
N ILE A 11 23.93 15.99 -11.18
CA ILE A 11 22.58 16.13 -11.76
C ILE A 11 22.07 14.87 -12.47
N LYS A 12 22.94 14.18 -13.23
CA LYS A 12 22.56 12.97 -13.99
C LYS A 12 22.44 11.75 -13.08
N GLN A 13 23.30 11.63 -12.07
CA GLN A 13 23.24 10.52 -11.12
C GLN A 13 22.07 10.73 -10.15
N MET A 14 21.83 11.96 -9.68
CA MET A 14 20.69 12.27 -8.81
C MET A 14 19.35 12.06 -9.52
N SER A 15 19.24 12.38 -10.82
CA SER A 15 18.01 12.10 -11.58
C SER A 15 17.76 10.60 -11.75
N VAL A 16 18.81 9.80 -11.98
CA VAL A 16 18.68 8.33 -12.09
C VAL A 16 18.27 7.72 -10.76
N VAL A 17 18.90 8.14 -9.66
CA VAL A 17 18.53 7.65 -8.31
C VAL A 17 17.08 8.03 -7.99
N ALA A 18 16.66 9.27 -8.27
CA ALA A 18 15.28 9.70 -8.06
C ALA A 18 14.26 8.92 -8.91
N ALA A 19 14.60 8.62 -10.17
CA ALA A 19 13.73 7.81 -11.02
C ALA A 19 13.60 6.37 -10.50
N VAL A 20 14.72 5.74 -10.12
CA VAL A 20 14.71 4.37 -9.57
C VAL A 20 13.93 4.30 -8.26
N THR A 21 14.10 5.28 -7.36
CA THR A 21 13.34 5.31 -6.10
C THR A 21 11.85 5.49 -6.33
N LEU A 22 11.45 6.38 -7.24
CA LEU A 22 10.04 6.59 -7.59
C LEU A 22 9.40 5.32 -8.16
N VAL A 23 10.10 4.64 -9.09
CA VAL A 23 9.63 3.37 -9.66
C VAL A 23 9.50 2.29 -8.59
N THR A 24 10.47 2.19 -7.69
CA THR A 24 10.46 1.20 -6.59
C THR A 24 9.28 1.46 -5.64
N ILE A 25 9.05 2.72 -5.26
CA ILE A 25 7.90 3.11 -4.43
C ILE A 25 6.59 2.80 -5.15
N ALA A 26 6.48 3.13 -6.45
CA ALA A 26 5.28 2.85 -7.23
C ALA A 26 4.99 1.34 -7.29
N LEU A 27 6.00 0.51 -7.52
CA LEU A 27 5.86 -0.94 -7.52
C LEU A 27 5.40 -1.45 -6.15
N PHE A 28 6.02 -1.00 -5.07
CA PHE A 28 5.63 -1.39 -3.72
C PHE A 28 4.17 -0.99 -3.41
N MET A 29 3.77 0.21 -3.81
CA MET A 29 2.39 0.70 -3.65
C MET A 29 1.38 -0.20 -4.39
N THR A 30 1.68 -0.61 -5.62
CA THR A 30 0.78 -1.50 -6.37
C THR A 30 0.64 -2.88 -5.73
N LEU A 31 1.75 -3.46 -5.24
CA LEU A 31 1.73 -4.75 -4.55
C LEU A 31 0.95 -4.69 -3.25
N LEU A 32 1.19 -3.67 -2.42
CA LEU A 32 0.52 -3.51 -1.14
C LEU A 32 -0.98 -3.26 -1.32
N LEU A 33 -1.36 -2.42 -2.29
CA LEU A 33 -2.76 -2.19 -2.63
C LEU A 33 -3.47 -3.48 -3.05
N SER A 34 -2.84 -4.26 -3.94
CA SER A 34 -3.38 -5.55 -4.39
C SER A 34 -3.58 -6.52 -3.23
N HIS A 35 -2.58 -6.64 -2.36
CA HIS A 35 -2.64 -7.51 -1.18
C HIS A 35 -3.77 -7.10 -0.22
N LEU A 36 -3.90 -5.81 0.11
CA LEU A 36 -4.94 -5.32 1.01
C LEU A 36 -6.35 -5.53 0.45
N ILE A 37 -6.53 -5.37 -0.86
CA ILE A 37 -7.80 -5.66 -1.52
C ILE A 37 -8.10 -7.15 -1.44
N GLN A 38 -7.14 -8.02 -1.78
CA GLN A 38 -7.31 -9.47 -1.73
C GLN A 38 -7.65 -9.96 -0.32
N GLN A 39 -6.95 -9.47 0.69
CA GLN A 39 -7.21 -9.79 2.10
C GLN A 39 -8.66 -9.49 2.47
N ARG A 40 -9.15 -8.30 2.08
CA ARG A 40 -10.51 -7.85 2.43
C ARG A 40 -11.59 -8.59 1.67
N LYS A 41 -11.33 -9.00 0.44
CA LYS A 41 -12.22 -9.90 -0.29
C LYS A 41 -12.32 -11.25 0.41
N ALA A 42 -11.20 -11.84 0.82
CA ALA A 42 -11.17 -13.11 1.53
C ALA A 42 -11.95 -13.02 2.86
N ASP A 43 -11.81 -11.92 3.59
CA ASP A 43 -12.60 -11.65 4.80
C ASP A 43 -14.10 -11.59 4.50
N TYR A 44 -14.51 -10.87 3.45
CA TYR A 44 -15.92 -10.78 3.07
C TYR A 44 -16.50 -12.13 2.62
N ILE A 45 -15.74 -12.90 1.84
CA ILE A 45 -16.11 -14.26 1.44
C ILE A 45 -16.34 -15.13 2.68
N SER A 46 -15.42 -15.08 3.64
CA SER A 46 -15.49 -15.88 4.87
C SER A 46 -16.68 -15.48 5.75
N GLN A 47 -16.93 -14.18 5.92
CA GLN A 47 -18.08 -13.67 6.66
C GLN A 47 -19.40 -14.07 5.99
N LEU A 48 -19.48 -13.95 4.67
CA LEU A 48 -20.66 -14.28 3.90
C LEU A 48 -20.94 -15.78 3.92
N TYR A 49 -19.89 -16.61 3.82
CA TYR A 49 -19.99 -18.06 3.97
C TYR A 49 -20.53 -18.43 5.36
N ASN A 50 -19.97 -17.87 6.43
CA ASN A 50 -20.43 -18.14 7.80
C ASN A 50 -21.89 -17.73 8.02
N SER A 51 -22.33 -16.60 7.46
CA SER A 51 -23.74 -16.20 7.47
C SER A 51 -24.62 -17.15 6.66
N SER A 52 -24.13 -17.64 5.52
CA SER A 52 -24.88 -18.56 4.65
C SER A 52 -25.13 -19.93 5.30
N VAL A 53 -24.17 -20.44 6.08
CA VAL A 53 -24.28 -21.75 6.75
C VAL A 53 -25.48 -21.79 7.72
N GLN A 54 -25.76 -20.68 8.40
CA GLN A 54 -26.89 -20.57 9.32
C GLN A 54 -28.24 -20.63 8.59
N VAL A 55 -28.26 -20.10 7.36
CA VAL A 55 -29.47 -19.95 6.55
C VAL A 55 -29.67 -21.15 5.61
N ARG A 56 -28.64 -21.98 5.42
CA ARG A 56 -28.67 -23.15 4.52
C ARG A 56 -29.80 -24.13 4.83
N LYS A 57 -30.02 -24.45 6.12
CA LYS A 57 -31.07 -25.39 6.55
C LYS A 57 -32.49 -24.85 6.29
N PRO A 58 -32.89 -23.69 6.83
CA PRO A 58 -34.24 -23.16 6.57
C PRO A 58 -34.48 -22.87 5.09
N LEU A 59 -33.44 -22.51 4.33
CA LEU A 59 -33.54 -22.26 2.90
C LEU A 59 -33.76 -23.56 2.10
N ALA A 60 -33.05 -24.64 2.43
CA ALA A 60 -33.25 -25.94 1.81
C ALA A 60 -34.67 -26.49 2.08
N ASP A 61 -35.15 -26.34 3.32
CA ASP A 61 -36.50 -26.77 3.70
C ASP A 61 -37.58 -25.95 2.97
N ALA A 62 -37.40 -24.62 2.85
CA ALA A 62 -38.33 -23.76 2.12
C ALA A 62 -38.34 -24.05 0.60
N LEU A 63 -37.19 -24.39 0.02
CA LEU A 63 -37.10 -24.82 -1.38
C LEU A 63 -37.77 -26.18 -1.63
N LEU A 64 -37.61 -27.14 -0.70
CA LEU A 64 -38.32 -28.42 -0.74
C LEU A 64 -39.84 -28.22 -0.68
N GLY A 65 -40.30 -27.31 0.18
CA GLY A 65 -41.71 -26.94 0.30
C GLY A 65 -42.26 -26.09 -0.85
N SER A 66 -41.42 -25.67 -1.81
CA SER A 66 -41.75 -24.71 -2.87
C SER A 66 -42.36 -23.39 -2.34
N ASP A 67 -42.05 -23.02 -1.09
CA ASP A 67 -42.60 -21.82 -0.44
C ASP A 67 -41.70 -20.61 -0.71
N LEU A 68 -42.04 -19.86 -1.76
CA LEU A 68 -41.31 -18.67 -2.18
C LEU A 68 -41.31 -17.55 -1.11
N ASN A 69 -42.35 -17.49 -0.26
CA ASN A 69 -42.43 -16.51 0.82
C ASN A 69 -41.48 -16.88 1.97
N ALA A 70 -41.41 -18.15 2.34
CA ALA A 70 -40.44 -18.66 3.32
C ALA A 70 -39.00 -18.52 2.82
N VAL A 71 -38.75 -18.74 1.52
CA VAL A 71 -37.44 -18.47 0.89
C VAL A 71 -37.09 -16.98 1.04
N LYS A 72 -37.98 -16.08 0.66
CA LYS A 72 -37.75 -14.62 0.75
C LYS A 72 -37.49 -14.15 2.18
N SER A 73 -38.28 -14.57 3.16
CA SER A 73 -38.09 -14.18 4.57
C SER A 73 -36.76 -14.68 5.12
N THR A 74 -36.37 -15.90 4.73
CA THR A 74 -35.08 -16.51 5.08
C THR A 74 -33.92 -15.74 4.45
N LEU A 75 -34.02 -15.32 3.19
CA LEU A 75 -33.04 -14.45 2.52
C LEU A 75 -32.93 -13.04 3.16
N ILE A 76 -34.02 -12.48 3.67
CA ILE A 76 -33.99 -11.18 4.37
C ILE A 76 -33.14 -11.25 5.63
N THR A 77 -33.07 -12.40 6.32
CA THR A 77 -32.19 -12.55 7.49
C THR A 77 -30.70 -12.45 7.13
N LEU A 78 -30.29 -12.84 5.90
CA LEU A 78 -28.91 -12.66 5.41
C LEU A 78 -28.53 -11.19 5.25
N ARG A 79 -29.51 -10.29 5.08
CA ARG A 79 -29.27 -8.84 5.05
C ARG A 79 -28.60 -8.34 6.33
N ALA A 80 -28.87 -8.97 7.47
CA ALA A 80 -28.30 -8.60 8.76
C ALA A 80 -26.76 -8.71 8.79
N SER A 81 -26.15 -9.43 7.85
CA SER A 81 -24.69 -9.45 7.68
C SER A 81 -24.10 -8.09 7.29
N GLY A 82 -24.89 -7.17 6.71
CA GLY A 82 -24.46 -5.81 6.34
C GLY A 82 -23.41 -5.75 5.21
N ILE A 83 -23.02 -6.90 4.64
CA ILE A 83 -22.00 -7.02 3.59
C ILE A 83 -22.58 -7.53 2.26
N LEU A 84 -23.81 -8.05 2.30
CA LEU A 84 -24.50 -8.65 1.17
C LEU A 84 -25.05 -7.57 0.24
N GLY A 85 -24.66 -7.62 -1.03
CA GLY A 85 -25.19 -6.76 -2.10
C GLY A 85 -26.38 -7.40 -2.81
N ARG A 86 -26.24 -8.68 -3.18
CA ARG A 86 -27.27 -9.44 -3.90
C ARG A 86 -27.23 -10.92 -3.48
N ALA A 87 -28.39 -11.54 -3.37
CA ALA A 87 -28.51 -12.99 -3.21
C ALA A 87 -29.38 -13.57 -4.32
N ILE A 88 -28.90 -14.64 -4.96
CA ILE A 88 -29.56 -15.32 -6.07
C ILE A 88 -29.67 -16.80 -5.71
N VAL A 89 -30.88 -17.35 -5.81
CA VAL A 89 -31.11 -18.80 -5.66
C VAL A 89 -31.29 -19.39 -7.06
N MET A 90 -30.48 -20.39 -7.38
CA MET A 90 -30.50 -21.13 -8.62
C MET A 90 -30.87 -22.60 -8.37
N THR A 91 -31.72 -23.15 -9.22
CA THR A 91 -32.02 -24.59 -9.30
C THR A 91 -30.84 -25.33 -9.94
N PRO A 92 -30.67 -26.65 -9.76
CA PRO A 92 -29.63 -27.46 -10.42
C PRO A 92 -29.62 -27.36 -11.94
N GLU A 93 -30.74 -26.98 -12.57
CA GLU A 93 -30.85 -26.68 -14.01
C GLU A 93 -30.37 -25.26 -14.37
N ASN A 94 -29.72 -24.56 -13.43
CA ASN A 94 -29.23 -23.18 -13.57
C ASN A 94 -30.34 -22.14 -13.80
N VAL A 95 -31.59 -22.49 -13.47
CA VAL A 95 -32.75 -21.59 -13.54
C VAL A 95 -32.79 -20.73 -12.28
N GLN A 96 -32.84 -19.41 -12.46
CA GLN A 96 -32.96 -18.45 -11.37
C GLN A 96 -34.37 -18.49 -10.79
N VAL A 97 -34.48 -18.83 -9.50
CA VAL A 97 -35.78 -18.92 -8.80
C VAL A 97 -36.12 -17.57 -8.18
N ILE A 98 -35.19 -16.98 -7.42
CA ILE A 98 -35.37 -15.71 -6.72
C ILE A 98 -34.03 -14.95 -6.73
N SER A 99 -34.09 -13.64 -6.99
CA SER A 99 -33.00 -12.69 -6.66
C SER A 99 -33.50 -11.61 -5.73
N LEU A 100 -32.77 -11.37 -4.65
CA LEU A 100 -32.95 -10.20 -3.79
C LEU A 100 -31.73 -9.30 -3.92
N ASP A 101 -31.99 -8.05 -4.30
CA ASP A 101 -31.03 -6.96 -4.22
C ASP A 101 -31.16 -6.27 -2.85
N PHE A 102 -30.04 -6.12 -2.16
CA PHE A 102 -29.98 -5.47 -0.84
C PHE A 102 -29.25 -4.13 -0.90
N ALA A 103 -28.39 -3.92 -1.91
CA ALA A 103 -27.63 -2.70 -2.12
C ALA A 103 -28.29 -1.77 -3.16
N THR A 104 -28.13 -0.46 -2.96
CA THR A 104 -28.52 0.54 -3.96
C THR A 104 -27.55 0.50 -5.14
N HIS A 105 -28.06 0.33 -6.36
CA HIS A 105 -27.22 0.34 -7.55
C HIS A 105 -26.55 1.72 -7.71
N ARG A 106 -25.22 1.75 -7.62
CA ARG A 106 -24.41 2.92 -7.95
C ARG A 106 -23.48 2.57 -9.10
N PRO A 107 -23.36 3.43 -10.13
CA PRO A 107 -22.48 3.16 -11.25
C PRO A 107 -21.03 3.21 -10.75
N ILE A 108 -20.34 2.08 -10.87
CA ILE A 108 -18.90 1.97 -10.60
C ILE A 108 -18.19 2.04 -11.96
N PRO A 109 -17.09 2.81 -12.09
CA PRO A 109 -16.32 2.87 -13.32
C PRO A 109 -15.87 1.47 -13.77
N GLY A 110 -15.98 1.17 -15.07
CA GLY A 110 -15.62 -0.14 -15.62
C GLY A 110 -14.16 -0.53 -15.35
N ALA A 111 -13.24 0.45 -15.39
CA ALA A 111 -11.84 0.24 -15.03
C ALA A 111 -11.66 -0.24 -13.59
N ALA A 112 -12.44 0.30 -12.64
CA ALA A 112 -12.38 -0.10 -11.24
C ALA A 112 -12.89 -1.53 -11.03
N ARG A 113 -13.90 -1.97 -11.80
CA ARG A 113 -14.36 -3.37 -11.77
C ARG A 113 -13.26 -4.34 -12.18
N MET A 114 -12.49 -4.00 -13.22
CA MET A 114 -11.39 -4.82 -13.70
C MET A 114 -10.20 -4.81 -12.74
N ILE A 115 -9.75 -3.63 -12.30
CA ILE A 115 -8.58 -3.47 -11.42
C ILE A 115 -8.84 -4.11 -10.05
N PHE A 116 -10.05 -3.93 -9.51
CA PHE A 116 -10.40 -4.42 -8.19
C PHE A 116 -11.12 -5.76 -8.19
N GLY A 117 -11.31 -6.41 -9.35
CA GLY A 117 -11.97 -7.73 -9.49
C GLY A 117 -13.34 -7.81 -8.82
N ILE A 118 -14.25 -6.92 -9.21
CA ILE A 118 -15.65 -6.84 -8.79
C ILE A 118 -16.52 -7.43 -9.92
N PRO A 119 -17.55 -8.25 -9.65
CA PRO A 119 -18.15 -8.59 -8.35
C PRO A 119 -17.40 -9.69 -7.61
N VAL A 120 -17.57 -9.71 -6.28
CA VAL A 120 -17.06 -10.79 -5.42
C VAL A 120 -18.24 -11.66 -5.00
N GLU A 121 -18.23 -12.90 -5.47
CA GLU A 121 -19.35 -13.83 -5.33
C GLU A 121 -18.91 -15.13 -4.66
N ILE A 122 -19.81 -15.72 -3.89
CA ILE A 122 -19.65 -17.08 -3.35
C ILE A 122 -20.82 -17.94 -3.81
N GLN A 123 -20.54 -19.20 -4.16
CA GLN A 123 -21.55 -20.20 -4.50
C GLN A 123 -21.67 -21.19 -3.36
N VAL A 124 -22.85 -21.29 -2.76
CA VAL A 124 -23.12 -22.18 -1.62
C VAL A 124 -24.10 -23.26 -2.08
N PRO A 125 -23.69 -24.54 -2.12
CA PRO A 125 -24.59 -25.61 -2.52
C PRO A 125 -25.65 -25.87 -1.44
N LEU A 126 -26.89 -26.06 -1.90
CA LEU A 126 -28.05 -26.39 -1.07
C LEU A 126 -28.35 -27.89 -1.23
N TYR A 127 -28.40 -28.60 -0.10
CA TYR A 127 -28.68 -30.03 -0.05
C TYR A 127 -29.99 -30.28 0.70
N ALA A 128 -30.80 -31.22 0.20
CA ALA A 128 -32.00 -31.69 0.88
C ALA A 128 -31.68 -32.32 2.25
N TYR A 129 -32.58 -32.14 3.21
CA TYR A 129 -32.46 -32.73 4.55
C TYR A 129 -32.44 -34.27 4.48
N GLY A 130 -31.57 -34.90 5.29
CA GLY A 130 -31.49 -36.37 5.42
C GLY A 130 -30.64 -37.10 4.36
N VAL A 131 -30.03 -36.38 3.41
CA VAL A 131 -29.12 -36.99 2.44
C VAL A 131 -27.69 -36.88 2.97
N ALA A 132 -27.04 -38.01 3.24
CA ALA A 132 -25.61 -38.04 3.51
C ALA A 132 -24.86 -37.34 2.35
N HIS A 133 -23.85 -36.53 2.67
CA HIS A 133 -23.04 -35.75 1.73
C HIS A 133 -22.28 -36.58 0.67
N THR A 134 -22.57 -37.88 0.58
CA THR A 134 -21.97 -38.86 -0.31
C THR A 134 -22.69 -38.91 -1.65
N GLY A 135 -22.26 -38.04 -2.58
CA GLY A 135 -22.36 -38.32 -4.02
C GLY A 135 -23.66 -37.99 -4.76
N LYS A 136 -24.67 -37.34 -4.14
CA LYS A 136 -25.86 -36.84 -4.86
C LYS A 136 -25.70 -35.37 -5.30
N PRO A 137 -26.23 -34.99 -6.48
CA PRO A 137 -26.16 -33.60 -6.96
C PRO A 137 -26.93 -32.67 -6.02
N PRO A 138 -26.46 -31.43 -5.81
CA PRO A 138 -27.14 -30.45 -4.97
C PRO A 138 -28.51 -30.08 -5.55
N GLN A 139 -29.45 -29.77 -4.67
CA GLN A 139 -30.81 -29.37 -5.04
C GLN A 139 -30.90 -27.90 -5.48
N GLY A 140 -29.83 -27.13 -5.33
CA GLY A 140 -29.71 -25.77 -5.81
C GLY A 140 -28.41 -25.12 -5.38
N TYR A 141 -28.16 -23.92 -5.88
CA TYR A 141 -27.03 -23.08 -5.51
C TYR A 141 -27.55 -21.73 -5.00
N LEU A 142 -26.99 -21.27 -3.89
CA LEU A 142 -27.17 -19.91 -3.40
C LEU A 142 -25.92 -19.11 -3.80
N ILE A 143 -26.07 -18.18 -4.73
CA ILE A 143 -25.04 -17.22 -5.10
C ILE A 143 -25.22 -15.98 -4.24
N LEU A 144 -24.22 -15.67 -3.42
CA LEU A 144 -24.20 -14.46 -2.61
C LEU A 144 -23.11 -13.53 -3.15
N GLN A 145 -23.50 -12.31 -3.53
CA GLN A 145 -22.62 -11.27 -4.01
C GLN A 145 -22.44 -10.22 -2.92
N VAL A 146 -21.19 -9.79 -2.69
CA VAL A 146 -20.86 -8.70 -1.77
C VAL A 146 -21.33 -7.36 -2.37
N ASP A 147 -21.64 -6.38 -1.52
CA ASP A 147 -21.92 -5.01 -1.99
C ASP A 147 -20.71 -4.40 -2.70
N ASP A 148 -20.80 -4.29 -4.03
CA ASP A 148 -19.77 -3.73 -4.90
C ASP A 148 -19.36 -2.30 -4.49
N ASN A 149 -20.31 -1.48 -4.05
CA ASN A 149 -20.04 -0.09 -3.68
C ASN A 149 -19.17 -0.01 -2.42
N ARG A 150 -19.33 -0.95 -1.50
CA ARG A 150 -18.54 -1.04 -0.28
C ARG A 150 -17.09 -1.42 -0.57
N ILE A 151 -16.87 -2.35 -1.50
CA ILE A 151 -15.52 -2.73 -1.96
C ILE A 151 -14.86 -1.54 -2.64
N TYR A 152 -15.59 -0.80 -3.47
CA TYR A 152 -15.09 0.39 -4.14
C TYR A 152 -14.66 1.49 -3.15
N HIS A 153 -15.52 1.86 -2.21
CA HIS A 153 -15.19 2.85 -1.18
C HIS A 153 -14.01 2.42 -0.32
N PHE A 154 -13.93 1.13 0.02
CA PHE A 154 -12.80 0.58 0.74
C PHE A 154 -11.50 0.74 -0.05
N ALA A 155 -11.48 0.37 -1.34
CA ALA A 155 -10.32 0.52 -2.20
C ALA A 155 -9.87 1.98 -2.31
N MET A 156 -10.82 2.90 -2.53
CA MET A 156 -10.52 4.34 -2.58
C MET A 156 -9.95 4.87 -1.26
N ASN A 157 -10.45 4.41 -0.12
CA ASN A 157 -9.95 4.80 1.19
C ASN A 157 -8.51 4.30 1.42
N ILE A 158 -8.20 3.06 1.02
CA ILE A 158 -6.83 2.52 1.09
C ILE A 158 -5.89 3.32 0.19
N VAL A 159 -6.30 3.63 -1.05
CA VAL A 159 -5.50 4.47 -1.95
C VAL A 159 -5.22 5.83 -1.31
N ALA A 160 -6.22 6.49 -0.73
CA ALA A 160 -6.05 7.77 -0.06
C ALA A 160 -5.10 7.67 1.14
N LEU A 161 -5.24 6.64 1.98
CA LEU A 161 -4.36 6.39 3.12
C LEU A 161 -2.91 6.12 2.69
N MET A 162 -2.71 5.35 1.63
CA MET A 162 -1.38 5.08 1.10
C MET A 162 -0.76 6.35 0.52
N VAL A 163 -1.47 7.11 -0.31
CA VAL A 163 -0.93 8.37 -0.85
C VAL A 163 -0.55 9.35 0.27
N THR A 164 -1.44 9.55 1.25
CA THR A 164 -1.18 10.46 2.37
C THR A 164 -0.01 10.04 3.24
N SER A 165 0.08 8.74 3.60
CA SER A 165 1.19 8.22 4.41
C SER A 165 2.54 8.34 3.71
N TYR A 166 2.62 8.09 2.39
CA TYR A 166 3.87 8.25 1.63
C TYR A 166 4.25 9.72 1.43
N LEU A 167 3.28 10.62 1.26
CA LEU A 167 3.56 12.06 1.24
C LEU A 167 4.09 12.54 2.59
N LEU A 168 3.52 12.07 3.69
CA LEU A 168 4.01 12.36 5.03
C LEU A 168 5.44 11.81 5.24
N LEU A 169 5.69 10.56 4.82
CA LEU A 169 7.01 9.94 4.87
C LEU A 169 8.04 10.76 4.08
N ALA A 170 7.68 11.19 2.86
CA ALA A 170 8.54 12.03 2.03
C ALA A 170 8.83 13.38 2.72
N LEU A 171 7.83 14.02 3.33
CA LEU A 171 8.00 15.26 4.08
C LEU A 171 8.98 15.09 5.24
N VAL A 172 8.81 14.05 6.05
CA VAL A 172 9.70 13.73 7.17
C VAL A 172 11.12 13.47 6.68
N LEU A 173 11.27 12.73 5.57
CA LEU A 173 12.57 12.43 4.97
C LEU A 173 13.28 13.70 4.50
N VAL A 174 12.57 14.63 3.85
CA VAL A 174 13.14 15.91 3.39
C VAL A 174 13.64 16.74 4.56
N ILE A 175 12.86 16.83 5.65
CA ILE A 175 13.26 17.56 6.86
C ILE A 175 14.49 16.90 7.50
N ALA A 176 14.48 15.57 7.64
CA ALA A 176 15.58 14.81 8.22
C ALA A 176 16.88 14.95 7.41
N ILE A 177 16.80 14.81 6.08
CA ILE A 177 17.95 14.98 5.18
C ILE A 177 18.46 16.43 5.24
N SER A 178 17.57 17.42 5.20
CA SER A 178 17.96 18.83 5.26
C SER A 178 18.68 19.15 6.57
N TRP A 179 18.17 18.63 7.70
CA TRP A 179 18.81 18.79 8.99
C TRP A 179 20.16 18.07 9.05
N CYS A 180 20.25 16.85 8.51
CA CYS A 180 21.47 16.06 8.43
C CYS A 180 22.56 16.77 7.63
N ILE A 181 22.24 17.27 6.43
CA ILE A 181 23.16 18.05 5.58
C ILE A 181 23.59 19.33 6.29
N ASN A 182 22.65 20.07 6.87
CA ASN A 182 22.97 21.32 7.57
C ASN A 182 23.91 21.07 8.77
N ARG A 183 23.65 20.02 9.55
CA ARG A 183 24.42 19.71 10.76
C ARG A 183 25.78 19.08 10.44
N LEU A 184 25.84 18.12 9.53
CA LEU A 184 27.05 17.33 9.23
C LEU A 184 27.96 17.97 8.18
N ILE A 185 27.43 18.75 7.24
CA ILE A 185 28.23 19.32 6.15
C ILE A 185 28.33 20.84 6.30
N VAL A 186 27.19 21.54 6.35
CA VAL A 186 27.17 23.01 6.23
C VAL A 186 27.80 23.69 7.45
N ARG A 187 27.46 23.27 8.67
CA ARG A 187 28.02 23.85 9.90
C ARG A 187 29.55 23.72 10.02
N PRO A 188 30.15 22.51 9.90
CA PRO A 188 31.61 22.39 9.98
C PRO A 188 32.32 23.13 8.85
N LEU A 189 31.79 23.06 7.61
CA LEU A 189 32.35 23.81 6.48
C LEU A 189 32.31 25.32 6.71
N ARG A 190 31.21 25.84 7.28
CA ARG A 190 31.09 27.26 7.62
C ARG A 190 32.10 27.68 8.67
N ASN A 191 32.32 26.87 9.71
CA ASN A 191 33.32 27.15 10.73
C ASN A 191 34.74 27.20 10.13
N MET A 192 35.10 26.22 9.30
CA MET A 192 36.38 26.19 8.59
C MET A 192 36.57 27.42 7.69
N ALA A 193 35.52 27.82 6.96
CA ALA A 193 35.57 29.01 6.10
C ALA A 193 35.73 30.31 6.90
N CYS A 194 35.08 30.43 8.06
CA CYS A 194 35.24 31.58 8.95
C CYS A 194 36.66 31.67 9.54
N GLU A 195 37.25 30.54 9.95
CA GLU A 195 38.64 30.49 10.45
C GLU A 195 39.65 30.89 9.38
N LEU A 196 39.48 30.43 8.13
CA LEU A 196 40.37 30.85 7.03
C LEU A 196 40.26 32.34 6.69
N ASN A 197 39.08 32.93 6.89
CA ASN A 197 38.82 34.33 6.59
C ASN A 197 39.17 35.28 7.75
N SER A 198 39.67 34.76 8.87
CA SER A 198 40.10 35.56 10.01
C SER A 198 41.51 36.14 9.76
N ASP A 199 41.80 37.34 10.28
CA ASP A 199 43.06 38.07 10.05
C ASP A 199 44.31 37.40 10.64
N GLU A 200 44.14 36.46 11.58
CA GLU A 200 45.24 35.64 12.09
C GLU A 200 45.33 34.33 11.30
N PRO A 201 46.52 33.96 10.78
CA PRO A 201 46.69 32.71 10.06
C PRO A 201 46.50 31.53 11.02
N ALA A 202 45.33 30.90 10.98
CA ALA A 202 45.04 29.71 11.79
C ALA A 202 46.05 28.60 11.44
N GLU A 203 46.91 28.22 12.39
CA GLU A 203 47.86 27.10 12.23
C GLU A 203 47.15 25.75 12.10
N GLN A 204 45.91 25.66 12.61
CA GLN A 204 45.11 24.45 12.59
C GLN A 204 43.64 24.80 12.38
N LEU A 205 43.04 24.21 11.34
CA LEU A 205 41.60 24.22 11.09
C LEU A 205 40.87 23.39 12.14
N SER A 206 39.79 23.92 12.72
CA SER A 206 38.94 23.15 13.64
C SER A 206 38.15 22.10 12.85
N CYS A 207 38.62 20.86 12.94
CA CYS A 207 37.89 19.71 12.44
C CYS A 207 37.29 18.97 13.64
N SER A 208 35.98 18.75 13.62
CA SER A 208 35.33 17.87 14.61
C SER A 208 35.87 16.45 14.48
N ALA A 209 36.01 15.73 15.60
CA ALA A 209 36.46 14.34 15.64
C ALA A 209 35.64 13.39 14.72
N TYR A 210 34.38 13.74 14.44
CA TYR A 210 33.52 12.98 13.51
C TYR A 210 33.96 13.03 12.04
N HIS A 211 34.79 14.00 11.65
CA HIS A 211 35.25 14.19 10.27
C HIS A 211 36.74 13.93 10.09
N GLU A 212 37.43 13.31 11.06
CA GLU A 212 38.89 13.18 11.04
C GLU A 212 39.42 12.42 9.81
N ASP A 213 38.67 11.43 9.32
CA ASP A 213 39.03 10.58 8.17
C ASP A 213 38.10 10.74 6.95
N ASP A 214 37.22 11.73 6.97
CA ASP A 214 36.35 12.09 5.84
C ASP A 214 37.01 13.17 4.97
N GLU A 215 36.42 13.49 3.81
CA GLU A 215 36.90 14.51 2.86
C GLU A 215 37.15 15.87 3.55
N LEU A 216 36.32 16.24 4.52
CA LEU A 216 36.51 17.46 5.33
C LEU A 216 37.76 17.40 6.22
N GLY A 217 38.07 16.24 6.81
CA GLY A 217 39.29 16.03 7.60
C GLY A 217 40.54 15.95 6.74
N LEU A 218 40.44 15.34 5.55
CA LEU A 218 41.52 15.34 4.56
C LEU A 218 41.84 16.76 4.08
N LEU A 219 40.83 17.61 3.88
CA LEU A 219 41.03 19.03 3.58
C LEU A 219 41.75 19.76 4.72
N ALA A 220 41.33 19.56 5.97
CA ALA A 220 41.98 20.16 7.14
C ALA A 220 43.45 19.70 7.30
N LYS A 221 43.70 18.39 7.18
CA LYS A 221 45.05 17.79 7.20
C LYS A 221 45.92 18.31 6.05
N GLY A 222 45.34 18.44 4.85
CA GLY A 222 46.01 18.98 3.66
C GLY A 222 46.43 20.44 3.81
N TYR A 223 45.57 21.28 4.38
CA TYR A 223 45.90 22.68 4.69
C TYR A 223 47.03 22.77 5.71
N ARG A 224 46.97 21.99 6.81
CA ARG A 224 48.04 21.94 7.82
C ARG A 224 49.41 21.60 7.22
N ASN A 225 49.43 20.63 6.29
CA ASN A 225 50.67 20.25 5.60
C ASN A 225 51.22 21.39 4.72
N GLN A 226 50.35 22.20 4.10
CA GLN A 226 50.79 23.37 3.32
C GLN A 226 51.37 24.47 4.21
N VAL A 227 50.71 24.79 5.34
CA VAL A 227 51.21 25.77 6.31
C VAL A 227 52.58 25.35 6.86
N ASN A 228 52.74 24.08 7.24
CA ASN A 228 54.02 23.54 7.73
C ASN A 228 55.12 23.63 6.67
N LYS A 229 54.81 23.33 5.40
CA LYS A 229 55.78 23.44 4.31
C LYS A 229 56.23 24.90 4.11
N HIS A 230 55.30 25.85 4.20
CA HIS A 230 55.60 27.28 4.06
C HIS A 230 56.50 27.79 5.19
N LYS A 231 56.31 27.30 6.43
CA LYS A 231 57.20 27.60 7.56
C LYS A 231 58.60 26.98 7.41
N SER A 232 58.68 25.73 6.95
CA SER A 232 59.98 25.04 6.78
C SER A 232 60.84 25.58 5.63
N GLY A 233 60.24 26.28 4.66
CA GLY A 233 60.94 26.88 3.52
C GLY A 233 61.37 28.33 3.73
N SER A 234 61.02 28.95 4.88
CA SER A 234 61.41 30.32 5.24
C SER A 234 62.46 30.38 6.36
N SER A 235 63.04 29.25 6.76
CA SER A 235 64.26 29.14 7.59
C SER A 235 65.43 28.74 6.72
#